data_AF-A0A4S2KI63-F1
#
_entry.id   AF-A0A4S2KI63-F1
#
_cell.length_a   1.000
_cell.length_b   1.000
_cell.length_c   1.000
_cell.angle_alpha   90.00
_cell.angle_beta   90.00
_cell.angle_gamma   90.00
#
_symmetry.space_group_name_H-M   'P 1'
#
loop_
_entity.id
_entity.type
_entity.pdbx_description
1 polymer ?
#
loop_
_entity_poly.entity_id
_entity_poly.type
_entity_poly.pdbx_seq_one_letter_code
_entity_poly.pdbx_strand_id
1 'polypeptide(L)'
;MLLKVGQLMFILLNIQSFKTETYRILNQIGAGGAVVAALLKAGFVVSDEFRSKVACENEVINLVCHPGQRVAIFSASFGRTQYESLQCPQPLGVQEETCMMDFATETVMQLCHGKRRCSVVANSTTFGRPDPCSPDSKTYLKVVYTCELKYI
;
A
#
# COMPACT_ATOMS: atom_id res chain seq x y z
N MET A 1 -9.18 4.95 -40.03
CA MET A 1 -7.89 4.53 -39.41
C MET A 1 -7.84 5.14 -38.02
N LEU A 2 -8.47 4.54 -37.01
CA LEU A 2 -7.89 3.50 -36.14
C LEU A 2 -6.50 3.89 -35.66
N LEU A 3 -6.42 4.46 -34.45
CA LEU A 3 -5.48 4.10 -33.36
C LEU A 3 -5.55 5.18 -32.26
N LYS A 4 -6.42 4.99 -31.25
CA LYS A 4 -6.27 5.52 -29.87
C LYS A 4 -7.36 5.00 -28.92
N VAL A 5 -7.81 3.76 -29.10
CA VAL A 5 -8.83 3.11 -28.23
C VAL A 5 -8.18 2.33 -27.06
N GLY A 6 -6.85 2.18 -27.05
CA GLY A 6 -6.14 1.33 -26.07
C GLY A 6 -5.80 1.96 -24.72
N GLN A 7 -5.90 3.29 -24.55
CA GLN A 7 -5.42 3.98 -23.33
C GLN A 7 -6.53 4.41 -22.35
N LEU A 8 -7.81 4.33 -22.74
CA LEU A 8 -8.94 4.58 -21.84
C LEU A 8 -9.49 3.33 -21.14
N MET A 9 -9.20 2.12 -21.66
CA MET A 9 -9.69 0.86 -21.09
C MET A 9 -8.99 0.45 -19.78
N PHE A 10 -7.78 0.94 -19.50
CA PHE A 10 -7.04 0.60 -18.27
C PHE A 10 -7.44 1.45 -17.04
N ILE A 11 -7.93 2.67 -17.25
CA ILE A 11 -8.35 3.56 -16.15
C ILE A 11 -9.72 3.15 -15.60
N LEU A 12 -10.57 2.51 -16.42
CA LEU A 12 -11.90 2.07 -16.01
C LEU A 12 -11.88 0.78 -15.16
N LEU A 13 -10.84 -0.04 -15.26
CA LEU A 13 -10.76 -1.31 -14.53
C LEU A 13 -10.29 -1.17 -13.07
N ASN A 14 -9.71 -0.04 -12.66
CA ASN A 14 -9.35 0.21 -11.25
C ASN A 14 -10.39 1.02 -10.46
N ILE A 15 -11.37 1.63 -11.13
CA ILE A 15 -12.44 2.41 -10.49
C ILE A 15 -13.65 1.51 -10.14
N GLN A 16 -13.85 0.41 -10.86
CA GLN A 16 -14.97 -0.50 -10.60
C GLN A 16 -14.78 -1.31 -9.32
N SER A 17 -13.57 -1.79 -9.01
CA SER A 17 -13.35 -2.68 -7.86
C SER A 17 -13.57 -1.97 -6.51
N PHE A 18 -13.11 -0.70 -6.38
CA PHE A 18 -13.29 0.09 -5.15
C PHE A 18 -14.71 0.61 -4.93
N LYS A 19 -15.48 0.86 -6.01
CA LYS A 19 -16.89 1.24 -5.90
C LYS A 19 -17.77 0.06 -5.47
N THR A 20 -17.44 -1.18 -5.83
CA THR A 20 -18.28 -2.33 -5.47
C THR A 20 -18.32 -2.66 -3.98
N GLU A 21 -17.22 -2.46 -3.25
CA GLU A 21 -17.14 -2.87 -1.84
C GLU A 21 -17.89 -1.90 -0.91
N THR A 22 -17.79 -0.59 -1.15
CA THR A 22 -18.51 0.44 -0.38
C THR A 22 -20.03 0.39 -0.61
N TYR A 23 -20.47 0.12 -1.85
CA TYR A 23 -21.89 -0.06 -2.15
C TYR A 23 -22.45 -1.35 -1.51
N ARG A 24 -21.65 -2.42 -1.41
CA ARG A 24 -22.06 -3.66 -0.72
C ARG A 24 -22.27 -3.46 0.77
N ILE A 25 -21.33 -2.78 1.43
CA ILE A 25 -21.40 -2.54 2.88
C ILE A 25 -22.59 -1.62 3.22
N LEU A 26 -22.84 -0.56 2.44
CA LEU A 26 -23.93 0.39 2.71
C LEU A 26 -25.33 -0.16 2.44
N ASN A 27 -25.49 -1.06 1.45
CA ASN A 27 -26.75 -1.77 1.23
C ASN A 27 -27.07 -2.76 2.37
N GLN A 28 -26.06 -3.27 3.08
CA GLN A 28 -26.24 -4.14 4.24
C GLN A 28 -26.81 -3.41 5.46
N ILE A 29 -26.72 -2.07 5.51
CA ILE A 29 -27.25 -1.22 6.60
C ILE A 29 -28.63 -0.63 6.25
N GLY A 30 -29.24 -0.99 5.12
CA GLY A 30 -30.56 -0.48 4.72
C GLY A 30 -30.61 1.01 4.40
N ALA A 31 -29.45 1.64 4.15
CA ALA A 31 -29.39 3.04 3.73
C ALA A 31 -29.87 3.16 2.28
N GLY A 32 -31.08 3.68 2.06
CA GLY A 32 -31.61 3.92 0.72
C GLY A 32 -30.64 4.73 -0.14
N GLY A 33 -30.63 4.51 -1.46
CA GLY A 33 -29.64 5.07 -2.38
C GLY A 33 -29.47 6.60 -2.35
N ALA A 34 -30.46 7.33 -1.83
CA ALA A 34 -30.38 8.77 -1.58
C ALA A 34 -29.40 9.15 -0.46
N VAL A 35 -29.27 8.33 0.59
CA VAL A 35 -28.32 8.55 1.70
C VAL A 35 -26.90 8.33 1.21
N VAL A 36 -26.68 7.28 0.41
CA VAL A 36 -25.38 7.00 -0.22
C VAL A 36 -24.96 8.14 -1.14
N ALA A 37 -25.89 8.65 -1.96
CA ALA A 37 -25.64 9.80 -2.82
C ALA A 37 -25.41 11.10 -2.02
N ALA A 38 -26.09 11.28 -0.88
CA ALA A 38 -25.90 12.43 -0.01
C ALA A 38 -24.53 12.40 0.68
N LEU A 39 -24.05 11.25 1.14
CA LEU A 39 -22.71 11.07 1.71
C LEU A 39 -21.62 11.38 0.66
N LEU A 40 -21.79 10.88 -0.58
CA LEU A 40 -20.89 11.19 -1.69
C LEU A 40 -20.93 12.67 -2.10
N LYS A 41 -22.11 13.34 -2.04
CA LYS A 41 -22.29 14.76 -2.40
C LYS A 41 -21.87 15.72 -1.30
N ALA A 42 -21.95 15.31 -0.03
CA ALA A 42 -21.50 16.10 1.13
C ALA A 42 -19.97 16.16 1.25
N GLY A 43 -19.23 15.62 0.26
CA GLY A 43 -17.77 15.57 0.32
C GLY A 43 -17.25 14.57 1.34
N PHE A 44 -18.10 13.68 1.89
CA PHE A 44 -17.65 12.50 2.64
C PHE A 44 -17.16 11.45 1.64
N VAL A 45 -16.07 11.81 0.97
CA VAL A 45 -15.19 10.86 0.34
C VAL A 45 -14.25 10.44 1.47
N VAL A 46 -14.59 9.36 2.20
CA VAL A 46 -13.53 8.56 2.84
C VAL A 46 -12.84 7.81 1.71
N SER A 47 -12.14 8.55 0.86
CA SER A 47 -11.00 8.02 0.13
C SER A 47 -9.85 8.26 1.07
N ASP A 48 -9.68 7.36 2.03
CA ASP A 48 -8.31 7.04 2.38
C ASP A 48 -7.70 6.48 1.09
N GLU A 49 -7.04 7.36 0.34
CA GLU A 49 -6.28 6.99 -0.84
C GLU A 49 -5.19 6.05 -0.35
N PHE A 50 -5.40 4.75 -0.55
CA PHE A 50 -4.39 3.74 -0.24
C PHE A 50 -3.18 4.00 -1.12
N ARG A 51 -2.09 4.39 -0.48
CA ARG A 51 -0.78 4.63 -1.09
C ARG A 51 0.07 3.40 -0.86
N SER A 52 0.64 2.88 -1.94
CA SER A 52 1.65 1.83 -1.89
C SER A 52 3.01 2.43 -2.23
N LYS A 53 4.01 2.18 -1.39
CA LYS A 53 5.41 2.47 -1.69
C LYS A 53 6.25 1.22 -1.52
N VAL A 54 7.28 1.11 -2.35
CA VAL A 54 8.26 0.03 -2.31
C VAL A 54 9.65 0.65 -2.17
N ALA A 55 10.51 0.02 -1.39
CA ALA A 55 11.94 0.31 -1.29
C ALA A 55 12.70 -1.01 -1.43
N CYS A 56 13.72 -1.02 -2.29
CA CYS A 56 14.57 -2.20 -2.43
C CYS A 56 15.50 -2.37 -1.23
N GLU A 57 16.16 -3.50 -1.14
CA GLU A 57 17.17 -3.78 -0.11
C GLU A 57 18.10 -2.58 0.16
N ASN A 58 18.23 -2.21 1.42
CA ASN A 58 19.02 -1.08 1.94
C ASN A 58 18.55 0.33 1.51
N GLU A 59 17.47 0.45 0.74
CA GLU A 59 16.87 1.75 0.44
C GLU A 59 15.99 2.26 1.59
N VAL A 60 15.76 3.57 1.61
CA VAL A 60 14.94 4.24 2.63
C VAL A 60 13.56 4.55 2.05
N ILE A 61 12.51 3.98 2.64
CA ILE A 61 11.13 4.34 2.33
C ILE A 61 10.72 5.57 3.14
N ASN A 62 10.20 6.59 2.47
CA ASN A 62 9.75 7.84 3.10
C ASN A 62 8.23 7.99 2.99
N LEU A 63 7.54 7.92 4.13
CA LEU A 63 6.09 8.11 4.24
C LEU A 63 5.83 9.54 4.74
N VAL A 64 5.12 10.34 3.95
CA VAL A 64 4.88 11.75 4.25
C VAL A 64 3.43 12.11 3.94
N CYS A 65 2.76 12.67 4.94
CA CYS A 65 1.43 13.26 4.82
C CYS A 65 1.48 14.80 4.95
N HIS A 66 0.42 15.47 4.50
CA HIS A 66 0.30 16.91 4.60
C HIS A 66 0.20 17.38 6.07
N PRO A 67 0.45 18.67 6.36
CA PRO A 67 0.14 19.24 7.66
C PRO A 67 -1.33 18.97 8.04
N GLY A 68 -1.57 18.62 9.31
CA GLY A 68 -2.90 18.22 9.79
C GLY A 68 -3.26 16.74 9.59
N GLN A 69 -2.43 15.97 8.88
CA GLN A 69 -2.63 14.53 8.67
C GLN A 69 -1.60 13.66 9.44
N ARG A 70 -1.90 12.36 9.55
CA ARG A 70 -1.05 11.31 10.10
C ARG A 70 -1.01 10.12 9.15
N VAL A 71 0.11 9.42 9.13
CA VAL A 71 0.28 8.15 8.44
C VAL A 71 -0.48 7.07 9.19
N ALA A 72 -1.39 6.40 8.50
CA ALA A 72 -2.05 5.19 8.97
C ALA A 72 -1.52 4.01 8.13
N ILE A 73 -0.78 3.11 8.79
CA ILE A 73 -0.25 1.90 8.14
C ILE A 73 -1.37 0.86 8.07
N PHE A 74 -1.63 0.33 6.87
CA PHE A 74 -2.60 -0.74 6.65
C PHE A 74 -1.92 -2.10 6.59
N SER A 75 -0.85 -2.21 5.79
CA SER A 75 -0.03 -3.42 5.71
C SER A 75 1.40 -3.07 5.34
N ALA A 76 2.34 -3.89 5.80
CA ALA A 76 3.71 -3.86 5.33
C ALA A 76 4.27 -5.27 5.20
N SER A 77 5.08 -5.48 4.18
CA SER A 77 5.62 -6.77 3.84
C SER A 77 7.10 -6.61 3.48
N PHE A 78 7.96 -7.37 4.14
CA PHE A 78 9.40 -7.36 3.92
C PHE A 78 9.86 -8.75 3.52
N GLY A 79 10.63 -8.83 2.42
CA GLY A 79 11.11 -10.08 1.86
C GLY A 79 11.09 -10.03 0.34
N ARG A 80 10.75 -11.14 -0.29
CA ARG A 80 10.55 -11.25 -1.74
C ARG A 80 9.34 -12.12 -2.04
N THR A 81 8.50 -11.63 -2.93
CA THR A 81 7.50 -12.45 -3.64
C THR A 81 7.92 -12.59 -5.10
N GLN A 82 7.83 -13.81 -5.62
CA GLN A 82 8.13 -14.14 -7.00
C GLN A 82 7.27 -13.31 -7.98
N TYR A 83 7.91 -12.73 -9.00
CA TYR A 83 7.30 -11.91 -10.06
C TYR A 83 6.55 -10.62 -9.64
N GLU A 84 6.51 -10.25 -8.36
CA GLU A 84 5.74 -9.06 -7.91
C GLU A 84 6.51 -7.74 -7.97
N SER A 85 7.84 -7.75 -8.12
CA SER A 85 8.64 -6.52 -8.03
C SER A 85 9.42 -6.21 -9.30
N LEU A 86 8.76 -5.53 -10.24
CA LEU A 86 9.43 -4.87 -11.36
C LEU A 86 10.37 -3.74 -10.89
N GLN A 87 10.15 -3.20 -9.69
CA GLN A 87 10.94 -2.11 -9.11
C GLN A 87 12.25 -2.62 -8.49
N CYS A 88 12.26 -3.86 -7.99
CA CYS A 88 13.44 -4.51 -7.40
C CYS A 88 13.72 -5.86 -8.09
N PRO A 89 14.33 -5.87 -9.28
CA PRO A 89 14.62 -7.10 -10.01
C PRO A 89 15.66 -7.97 -9.29
N GLN A 90 15.61 -9.29 -9.50
CA GLN A 90 16.68 -10.21 -9.10
C GLN A 90 17.97 -9.90 -9.90
N PRO A 91 19.15 -10.14 -9.32
CA PRO A 91 20.38 -10.29 -10.08
C PRO A 91 20.28 -11.45 -11.08
N LEU A 92 21.05 -11.36 -12.18
CA LEU A 92 21.12 -12.43 -13.18
C LEU A 92 21.65 -13.72 -12.56
N GLY A 93 20.94 -14.83 -12.77
CA GLY A 93 21.35 -16.16 -12.30
C GLY A 93 20.80 -16.56 -10.92
N VAL A 94 20.07 -15.67 -10.23
CA VAL A 94 19.36 -15.99 -8.99
C VAL A 94 17.95 -16.48 -9.33
N GLN A 95 17.50 -17.55 -8.66
CA GLN A 95 16.16 -18.09 -8.89
C GLN A 95 15.11 -17.31 -8.11
N GLU A 96 13.99 -17.00 -8.78
CA GLU A 96 12.83 -16.42 -8.14
C GLU A 96 12.33 -17.32 -7.00
N GLU A 97 12.17 -16.72 -5.82
CA GLU A 97 11.65 -17.37 -4.63
C GLU A 97 10.57 -16.51 -3.96
N THR A 98 9.85 -17.11 -3.02
CA THR A 98 8.91 -16.39 -2.16
C THR A 98 9.28 -16.62 -0.70
N CYS A 99 9.67 -15.55 -0.01
CA CYS A 99 10.15 -15.55 1.36
C CYS A 99 9.72 -14.22 1.99
N MET A 100 9.01 -14.27 3.13
CA MET A 100 8.42 -13.08 3.74
C MET A 100 8.61 -13.11 5.25
N MET A 101 8.79 -11.94 5.87
CA MET A 101 8.75 -11.80 7.32
C MET A 101 7.33 -11.56 7.84
N ASP A 102 6.90 -12.34 8.82
CA ASP A 102 5.54 -12.31 9.38
C ASP A 102 5.22 -11.05 10.21
N PHE A 103 6.25 -10.37 10.74
CA PHE A 103 6.12 -9.25 11.68
C PHE A 103 6.41 -7.89 11.04
N ALA A 104 6.61 -7.85 9.71
CA ALA A 104 6.94 -6.61 9.00
C ALA A 104 5.85 -5.52 9.17
N THR A 105 4.57 -5.91 9.15
CA THR A 105 3.44 -4.98 9.39
C THR A 105 3.50 -4.36 10.78
N GLU A 106 3.68 -5.19 11.82
CA GLU A 106 3.72 -4.72 13.20
C GLU A 106 4.89 -3.75 13.44
N THR A 107 6.09 -4.08 12.94
CA THR A 107 7.26 -3.22 13.05
C THR A 107 7.01 -1.86 12.37
N VAL A 108 6.49 -1.84 11.14
CA VAL A 108 6.23 -0.59 10.42
C VAL A 108 5.11 0.22 11.09
N MET A 109 4.08 -0.44 11.63
CA MET A 109 3.06 0.20 12.45
C MET A 109 3.68 0.90 13.66
N GLN A 110 4.51 0.21 14.44
CA GLN A 110 5.18 0.80 15.60
C GLN A 110 6.09 1.98 15.23
N LEU A 111 6.77 1.91 14.07
CA LEU A 111 7.68 2.95 13.62
C LEU A 111 6.97 4.18 13.05
N CYS A 112 5.88 4.00 12.31
CA CYS A 112 5.31 5.05 11.45
C CYS A 112 3.88 5.46 11.79
N HIS A 113 3.08 4.59 12.39
CA HIS A 113 1.66 4.86 12.60
C HIS A 113 1.48 6.09 13.50
N GLY A 114 0.57 7.00 13.13
CA GLY A 114 0.29 8.22 13.87
C GLY A 114 1.30 9.36 13.66
N LYS A 115 2.40 9.14 12.94
CA LYS A 115 3.39 10.18 12.61
C LYS A 115 3.01 10.90 11.32
N ARG A 116 3.40 12.17 11.16
CA ARG A 116 3.20 12.91 9.89
C ARG A 116 4.25 12.53 8.84
N ARG A 117 5.47 12.27 9.30
CA ARG A 117 6.62 11.87 8.49
C ARG A 117 7.27 10.67 9.15
N CYS A 118 7.56 9.64 8.37
CA CYS A 118 8.27 8.45 8.80
C CYS A 118 9.27 8.00 7.73
N SER A 119 10.42 7.51 8.16
CA SER A 119 11.43 6.93 7.29
C SER A 119 11.81 5.56 7.85
N VAL A 120 11.82 4.53 7.01
CA VAL A 120 12.16 3.14 7.39
C VAL A 120 13.19 2.63 6.40
N VAL A 121 14.21 1.93 6.87
CA VAL A 121 15.22 1.30 5.99
C VAL A 121 14.77 -0.12 5.68
N ALA A 122 14.82 -0.51 4.41
CA ALA A 122 14.46 -1.85 3.96
C ALA A 122 15.62 -2.84 4.20
N ASN A 123 15.93 -3.13 5.47
CA ASN A 123 16.96 -4.09 5.86
C ASN A 123 16.57 -4.92 7.09
N SER A 124 17.19 -6.09 7.25
CA SER A 124 16.94 -7.02 8.36
C SER A 124 17.22 -6.42 9.75
N THR A 125 18.17 -5.48 9.86
CA THR A 125 18.46 -4.77 11.11
C THR A 125 17.26 -3.97 11.62
N THR A 126 16.48 -3.38 10.72
CA THR A 126 15.27 -2.61 11.08
C THR A 126 14.17 -3.51 11.64
N PHE A 127 14.09 -4.74 11.15
CA PHE A 127 13.09 -5.73 11.57
C PHE A 127 13.57 -6.59 12.75
N GLY A 128 14.85 -6.49 13.13
CA GLY A 128 15.41 -7.12 14.34
C GLY A 128 15.51 -8.64 14.27
N ARG A 129 15.32 -9.25 13.10
CA ARG A 129 15.42 -10.70 12.87
C ARG A 129 16.17 -11.00 11.57
N PRO A 130 16.81 -12.18 11.47
CA PRO A 130 17.48 -12.59 10.25
C PRO A 130 16.50 -12.69 9.08
N ASP A 131 16.98 -12.36 7.88
CA ASP A 131 16.22 -12.46 6.64
C ASP A 131 15.89 -13.94 6.33
N PRO A 132 14.61 -14.30 6.10
CA PRO A 132 14.22 -15.66 5.73
C PRO A 132 14.58 -16.03 4.29
N CYS A 133 14.98 -15.06 3.46
CA CYS A 133 15.33 -15.28 2.06
C CYS A 133 16.73 -15.88 1.87
N SER A 134 16.98 -16.43 0.69
CA SER A 134 18.33 -16.85 0.30
C SER A 134 19.28 -15.65 0.30
N PRO A 135 20.57 -15.82 0.68
CA PRO A 135 21.51 -14.70 0.78
C PRO A 135 21.77 -13.97 -0.56
N ASP A 136 21.54 -14.66 -1.68
CA ASP A 136 21.68 -14.09 -3.03
C ASP A 136 20.41 -13.35 -3.50
N SER A 137 19.32 -13.47 -2.75
CA SER A 137 18.04 -12.86 -3.10
C SER A 137 17.92 -11.45 -2.57
N LYS A 138 17.74 -10.52 -3.51
CA LYS A 138 17.43 -9.13 -3.21
C LYS A 138 16.02 -8.94 -2.61
N THR A 139 15.92 -8.58 -1.34
CA THR A 139 14.63 -8.32 -0.69
C THR A 139 14.12 -6.89 -0.94
N TYR A 140 12.86 -6.65 -0.63
CA TYR A 140 12.22 -5.34 -0.70
C TYR A 140 11.19 -5.16 0.42
N LEU A 141 10.97 -3.91 0.79
CA LEU A 141 9.92 -3.49 1.71
C LEU A 141 8.79 -2.85 0.91
N LYS A 142 7.59 -3.42 1.00
CA LYS A 142 6.35 -2.81 0.48
C LYS A 142 5.51 -2.34 1.65
N VAL A 143 5.07 -1.09 1.62
CA VAL A 143 4.20 -0.50 2.64
C VAL A 143 2.97 0.08 1.98
N VAL A 144 1.80 -0.37 2.44
CA VAL A 144 0.50 0.18 2.12
C VAL A 144 0.04 1.03 3.30
N TYR A 145 -0.16 2.32 3.04
CA TYR A 145 -0.52 3.31 4.06
C TYR A 145 -1.49 4.32 3.49
N THR A 146 -2.11 5.08 4.37
CA THR A 146 -2.98 6.19 4.01
C THR A 146 -2.66 7.41 4.87
N CYS A 147 -3.30 8.54 4.59
CA CYS A 147 -3.07 9.80 5.29
C CYS A 147 -4.39 10.32 5.88
N GLU A 148 -4.61 10.01 7.15
CA GLU A 148 -5.84 10.36 7.88
C GLU A 148 -5.73 11.74 8.53
N LEU A 149 -6.86 12.45 8.63
CA LEU A 149 -6.93 13.71 9.37
C LEU A 149 -6.72 13.49 10.87
N LYS A 150 -5.97 14.38 11.50
CA LYS A 150 -5.95 14.47 12.97
C LYS A 150 -7.30 15.03 13.43
N TYR A 151 -8.21 14.17 13.84
CA TYR A 151 -9.37 14.61 14.61
C TYR A 151 -8.85 15.19 15.95
N ILE A 152 -9.22 16.43 16.24
CA ILE A 152 -8.91 17.18 17.47
C ILE A 152 -10.06 16.97 18.44
#